data_AF-A0A392V4J5-F1
#
_entry.id   AF-A0A392V4J5-F1
#
_cell.length_a   1.000
_cell.length_b   1.000
_cell.length_c   1.000
_cell.angle_alpha   90.00
_cell.angle_beta   90.00
_cell.angle_gamma   90.00
#
_symmetry.space_group_name_H-M   'P 1'
#
loop_
_entity.id
_entity.type
_entity.pdbx_description
1 polymer ?
#
loop_
_entity_poly.entity_id
_entity_poly.type
_entity_poly.pdbx_seq_one_letter_code
_entity_poly.pdbx_strand_id
1 'polypeptide(L)' 'MPARLQDCEVTSDDQVNDEGGLVHYAFLANTEPISMNEALSDPKWINAMTEELN' A
#
# COMPACT_ATOMS: atom_id res chain seq x y z
N MET A 1 13.89 -9.18 -6.53
CA MET A 1 12.60 -8.48 -6.35
C MET A 1 12.00 -8.19 -7.71
N PRO A 2 10.66 -8.24 -7.87
CA PRO A 2 9.97 -7.74 -9.05
C PRO A 2 10.37 -6.29 -9.35
N ALA A 3 10.46 -5.91 -10.63
CA ALA A 3 10.86 -4.55 -11.04
C ALA A 3 9.96 -3.45 -10.44
N ARG A 4 8.67 -3.75 -10.23
CA ARG A 4 7.71 -2.85 -9.57
C ARG A 4 7.99 -2.59 -8.09
N LEU A 5 8.85 -3.39 -7.46
CA LEU A 5 9.18 -3.29 -6.04
C LEU A 5 10.62 -2.84 -5.81
N GLN A 6 11.30 -2.33 -6.85
CA GLN A 6 12.70 -1.91 -6.76
C GLN A 6 12.89 -0.61 -5.96
N ASP A 7 11.89 0.26 -5.96
CA ASP A 7 11.89 1.52 -5.20
C ASP A 7 11.09 1.43 -3.88
N CYS A 8 10.62 0.23 -3.52
CA CYS A 8 9.90 0.02 -2.27
C CYS A 8 10.89 -0.20 -1.11
N GLU A 9 10.63 0.44 0.03
CA GLU A 9 11.31 0.11 1.28
C GLU A 9 10.80 -1.25 1.78
N VAL A 10 11.73 -2.15 2.11
CA VAL A 10 11.41 -3.49 2.63
C VAL A 10 11.85 -3.57 4.07
N THR A 11 10.87 -3.65 4.95
CA THR A 11 11.06 -3.82 6.39
C THR A 11 10.54 -5.18 6.82
N SER A 12 11.09 -5.73 7.90
CA SER A 12 10.58 -6.98 8.47
C SER A 12 9.40 -6.67 9.39
N ASP A 13 8.29 -7.39 9.25
CA ASP A 13 7.06 -7.17 10.03
C ASP A 13 7.25 -7.40 11.55
N ASP A 14 8.34 -8.06 11.93
CA ASP A 14 8.73 -8.36 13.31
C ASP A 14 9.78 -7.38 13.87
N GLN A 15 10.21 -6.36 13.11
CA GLN A 15 11.15 -5.38 13.62
C GLN A 15 10.50 -4.47 14.68
N VAL A 16 11.17 -4.42 15.82
CA VAL A 16 10.89 -3.52 16.94
C VAL A 16 11.94 -2.41 16.89
N ASN A 17 11.52 -1.15 16.96
CA ASN A 17 12.45 -0.02 16.99
C ASN A 17 13.21 0.05 18.35
N ASP A 18 14.21 0.92 18.45
CA ASP A 18 15.02 1.09 19.67
C ASP A 18 14.20 1.50 20.92
N GLU A 19 12.95 1.93 20.72
CA GLU A 19 12.02 2.34 21.76
C GLU A 19 11.06 1.22 22.17
N GLY A 20 11.19 0.02 21.59
CA GLY A 20 10.32 -1.12 21.91
C GLY A 20 8.97 -1.12 21.18
N GLY A 21 8.76 -0.22 20.22
CA GLY A 21 7.58 -0.17 19.37
C GLY A 21 7.69 -1.15 18.20
N LEU A 22 6.67 -2.00 18.01
CA LEU A 22 6.50 -2.71 16.74
C LEU A 22 6.38 -1.65 15.64
N VAL A 23 7.15 -1.78 14.56
CA VAL A 23 7.01 -0.95 13.37
C VAL A 23 5.75 -1.38 12.64
N HIS A 24 4.60 -1.10 13.24
CA HIS A 24 3.29 -1.34 12.65
C HIS A 24 2.97 -0.12 11.79
N TYR A 25 3.46 -0.14 10.55
CA TYR A 25 2.98 0.78 9.52
C TYR A 25 1.52 0.45 9.20
N ALA A 26 0.63 0.85 10.09
CA ALA A 26 -0.80 0.78 9.85
C ALA A 26 -1.18 1.92 8.90
N PHE A 27 -0.65 1.88 7.67
CA PHE A 27 -0.98 2.82 6.59
C PHE A 27 -2.50 2.92 6.36
N LEU A 28 -3.24 1.89 6.79
CA LEU A 28 -4.66 1.70 6.59
C LEU A 28 -5.43 1.41 7.90
N ALA A 29 -4.84 1.62 9.09
CA ALA A 29 -5.56 1.36 10.36
C ALA A 29 -6.88 2.12 10.48
N ASN A 30 -6.96 3.29 9.83
CA ASN A 30 -8.11 4.17 9.86
C ASN A 30 -9.00 4.07 8.61
N THR A 31 -8.74 3.14 7.69
CA THR A 31 -9.55 2.99 6.48
C THR A 31 -10.52 1.84 6.63
N GLU A 32 -11.80 2.10 6.39
CA GLU A 32 -12.79 1.03 6.31
C GLU A 32 -12.52 0.15 5.08
N PRO A 33 -12.71 -1.17 5.20
CA PRO A 33 -12.59 -2.06 4.05
C PRO A 33 -13.70 -1.74 3.04
N ILE A 34 -13.30 -1.56 1.78
CA ILE A 34 -14.24 -1.34 0.67
C ILE A 34 -14.36 -2.62 -0.18
N SER A 35 -15.49 -2.80 -0.86
CA SER A 35 -15.69 -3.90 -1.80
C SER A 35 -14.84 -3.72 -3.06
N MET A 36 -14.60 -4.84 -3.76
CA MET A 36 -13.91 -4.81 -5.06
C MET A 36 -14.60 -3.86 -6.06
N ASN A 37 -15.93 -3.87 -6.11
CA ASN A 37 -16.69 -3.02 -7.02
C ASN A 37 -16.48 -1.54 -6.70
N GLU A 38 -16.46 -1.16 -5.42
CA GLU A 38 -16.18 0.21 -5.00
C GLU A 38 -14.75 0.62 -5.37
N ALA A 39 -13.76 -0.24 -5.10
CA ALA A 39 -12.37 0.02 -5.44
C ALA A 39 -12.15 0.21 -6.96
N LEU A 40 -12.77 -0.64 -7.79
CA LEU A 40 -12.66 -0.57 -9.25
C LEU A 40 -13.43 0.60 -9.86
N SER A 41 -14.36 1.18 -9.12
CA SER A 41 -15.12 2.37 -9.54
C SER A 41 -14.45 3.69 -9.18
N ASP A 42 -13.35 3.68 -8.41
CA ASP A 42 -12.65 4.91 -7.99
C ASP A 42 -12.02 5.61 -9.21
N PRO A 43 -12.44 6.85 -9.53
CA PRO A 43 -11.86 7.61 -10.65
C PRO A 43 -10.35 7.80 -10.55
N LYS A 44 -9.79 7.89 -9.33
CA LYS A 44 -8.34 8.00 -9.12
C LYS A 44 -7.63 6.72 -9.55
N TRP A 45 -8.18 5.56 -9.16
CA TRP A 45 -7.66 4.26 -9.57
C TRP A 45 -7.72 4.10 -11.08
N ILE A 46 -8.86 4.43 -11.69
CA ILE A 46 -9.05 4.32 -13.15
C ILE A 46 -8.06 5.22 -13.90
N ASN A 47 -7.89 6.47 -13.49
CA ASN A 47 -6.98 7.40 -14.14
C ASN A 47 -5.53 6.94 -14.03
N ALA A 48 -5.07 6.56 -12.83
CA ALA A 48 -3.71 6.07 -12.62
C ALA A 48 -3.43 4.82 -13.49
N MET A 49 -4.35 3.86 -13.53
CA MET A 49 -4.19 2.66 -14.35
C MET A 49 -4.22 2.97 -15.85
N THR A 50 -4.96 4.00 -16.28
CA THR A 50 -4.98 4.45 -17.67
C THR A 50 -3.67 5.14 -18.06
N GLU A 51 -3.10 5.96 -17.18
CA GLU A 51 -1.79 6.58 -17.37
C GLU A 51 -0.69 5.53 -17.57
N GLU A 52 -0.70 4.45 -16.78
CA GLU A 52 0.26 3.34 -16.89
C GLU A 52 0.17 2.53 -18.20
N LEU A 53 -0.98 2.56 -18.88
CA LEU A 53 -1.20 1.83 -20.14
C LEU A 53 -0.79 2.60 -21.39
N ASN A 54 -0.53 3.91 -21.27
CA ASN A 54 -0.11 4.80 -22.37
C ASN A 54 1.40 5.01 -22.38
#